data_AF-A0A7W9X8Z2-F1
#
_entry.id   AF-A0A7W9X8Z2-F1
#
_cell.length_a   1.000
_cell.length_b   1.000
_cell.length_c   1.000
_cell.angle_alpha   90.00
_cell.angle_beta   90.00
_cell.angle_gamma   90.00
#
_symmetry.space_group_name_H-M   'P 1'
#
loop_
_entity.id
_entity.type
_entity.pdbx_description
1 polymer ?
#
loop_
_entity_poly.entity_id
_entity_poly.type
_entity_poly.pdbx_seq_one_letter_code
_entity_poly.pdbx_strand_id
1 'polypeptide(L)'
;MANIDVCDWSRTSGQGSIYFTVGDRVRAANFKFSNVRVKDFVNTAFITMAVVYNSTYNYNPGRAIDSVYYTNVSYTGSAIPASSINGYDATRKTTNVFFNNLLINGTTITSATAGNFTIGTYASNVTFSALPLTIGNTYVLTAKNSSKCANPSGGSSSAGTNIVQNTYASNTYQQWVLVDAGNNFYKFRNVNNGLYMDINGASTISGTNAIQWSSDAGLNQQFLLIPQVGGYYSIMARHSGQVLDVNGNSSSDGATIILWPYSGNNNQCWLFGSAGTGTTMALKISEPTLAAGEPAVNSALSPNGDGVNDVLTITNIEKYPDNKIMVMNVNGTKVYEASHYDNVTQVFNGHSNITGRLQPQGTYYYQLQYTDNGALKSKTGFIVLKY
;
A
#
# COMPACT_ATOMS: atom_id res chain seq x y z
N MET A 1 6.31 8.71 9.71
CA MET A 1 7.48 9.58 9.54
C MET A 1 7.96 9.51 8.11
N ALA A 2 8.28 10.65 7.48
CA ALA A 2 8.76 10.66 6.11
C ALA A 2 9.85 11.73 5.85
N ASN A 3 10.72 11.50 4.87
CA ASN A 3 11.77 12.43 4.41
C ASN A 3 12.75 12.85 5.52
N ILE A 4 13.41 11.86 6.13
CA ILE A 4 14.34 12.07 7.25
C ILE A 4 15.75 11.74 6.80
N ASP A 5 16.69 12.64 7.11
CA ASP A 5 18.14 12.41 7.00
C ASP A 5 18.74 12.27 8.41
N VAL A 6 19.41 11.16 8.67
CA VAL A 6 20.20 10.93 9.88
C VAL A 6 21.67 11.01 9.50
N CYS A 7 22.34 12.07 9.92
CA CYS A 7 23.76 12.33 9.63
C CYS A 7 24.70 11.39 10.38
N ASP A 8 25.98 11.38 9.98
CA ASP A 8 27.02 10.56 10.60
C ASP A 8 27.18 10.88 12.09
N TRP A 9 27.34 9.86 12.91
CA TRP A 9 27.57 10.03 14.35
C TRP A 9 28.22 8.80 15.00
N SER A 10 28.89 9.01 16.12
CA SER A 10 29.51 7.93 16.90
C SER A 10 29.12 8.02 18.37
N ARG A 11 28.78 6.86 18.96
CA ARG A 11 28.71 6.67 20.41
C ARG A 11 29.34 5.34 20.79
N THR A 12 29.76 5.24 22.04
CA THR A 12 30.31 4.01 22.63
C THR A 12 29.23 3.00 23.01
N SER A 13 27.96 3.41 23.05
CA SER A 13 26.78 2.56 23.21
C SER A 13 25.52 3.26 22.70
N GLY A 14 24.51 2.51 22.23
CA GLY A 14 23.27 3.11 21.72
C GLY A 14 22.25 2.10 21.22
N GLN A 15 21.00 2.54 21.14
CA GLN A 15 19.82 1.73 20.81
C GLN A 15 19.55 1.59 19.31
N GLY A 16 20.42 2.20 18.49
CA GLY A 16 20.38 2.19 17.03
C GLY A 16 19.87 3.48 16.41
N SER A 17 19.95 3.58 15.08
CA SER A 17 19.61 4.80 14.32
C SER A 17 18.11 4.97 14.09
N ILE A 18 17.38 3.87 13.95
CA ILE A 18 15.91 3.84 13.98
C ILE A 18 15.50 2.93 15.14
N TYR A 19 15.21 3.54 16.28
CA TYR A 19 14.78 2.84 17.48
C TYR A 19 13.28 3.00 17.71
N PHE A 20 12.55 1.89 17.68
CA PHE A 20 11.11 1.86 17.83
C PHE A 20 10.71 0.81 18.87
N THR A 21 10.40 1.24 20.09
CA THR A 21 10.04 0.33 21.15
C THR A 21 8.77 0.74 21.87
N VAL A 22 8.11 -0.24 22.47
CA VAL A 22 6.91 -0.01 23.26
C VAL A 22 7.03 -0.69 24.62
N GLY A 23 6.83 0.09 25.67
CA GLY A 23 6.69 -0.35 27.05
C GLY A 23 5.34 0.07 27.63
N ASP A 24 5.16 -0.10 28.93
CA ASP A 24 4.04 0.39 29.73
C ASP A 24 2.65 0.11 29.16
N ARG A 25 2.46 -1.16 28.75
CA ARG A 25 1.20 -1.65 28.19
C ARG A 25 0.77 -0.90 26.93
N VAL A 26 1.67 -0.19 26.25
CA VAL A 26 1.39 0.44 24.96
C VAL A 26 1.38 -0.62 23.87
N ARG A 27 0.41 -0.52 22.96
CA ARG A 27 0.45 -1.21 21.66
C ARG A 27 0.72 -0.16 20.60
N ALA A 28 1.72 -0.39 19.76
CA ALA A 28 1.94 0.44 18.58
C ALA A 28 1.56 -0.36 17.34
N ALA A 29 0.69 0.20 16.50
CA ALA A 29 0.38 -0.40 15.22
C ALA A 29 0.13 0.61 14.11
N ASN A 30 0.26 0.17 12.85
CA ASN A 30 -0.01 0.96 11.64
C ASN A 30 0.93 2.15 11.47
N PHE A 31 2.22 1.95 11.76
CA PHE A 31 3.25 2.98 11.60
C PHE A 31 3.93 2.87 10.24
N LYS A 32 4.24 4.02 9.64
CA LYS A 32 4.95 4.09 8.35
C LYS A 32 6.21 4.95 8.48
N PHE A 33 7.32 4.42 8.00
CA PHE A 33 8.59 5.10 7.78
C PHE A 33 8.83 5.16 6.28
N SER A 34 9.06 6.35 5.74
CA SER A 34 9.24 6.51 4.29
C SER A 34 10.34 7.48 3.93
N ASN A 35 11.21 7.14 2.98
CA ASN A 35 12.34 8.01 2.58
C ASN A 35 13.20 8.40 3.77
N VAL A 36 13.73 7.40 4.47
CA VAL A 36 14.66 7.63 5.57
C VAL A 36 16.05 7.27 5.08
N ARG A 37 16.98 8.22 5.09
CA ARG A 37 18.37 7.99 4.73
C ARG A 37 19.23 8.12 5.97
N VAL A 38 20.03 7.11 6.25
CA VAL A 38 20.89 7.03 7.42
C VAL A 38 22.32 6.90 6.95
N LYS A 39 23.19 7.81 7.37
CA LYS A 39 24.62 7.71 7.10
C LYS A 39 25.34 6.86 8.16
N ASP A 40 26.67 6.83 8.12
CA ASP A 40 27.42 5.85 8.86
C ASP A 40 27.35 6.11 10.37
N PHE A 41 27.38 5.03 11.14
CA PHE A 41 27.44 5.07 12.59
C PHE A 41 28.24 3.87 13.09
N VAL A 42 28.89 4.03 14.23
CA VAL A 42 29.78 3.02 14.80
C VAL A 42 29.20 2.48 16.10
N ASN A 43 29.29 1.16 16.31
CA ASN A 43 28.96 0.46 17.57
C ASN A 43 27.48 0.46 18.01
N THR A 44 26.53 0.68 17.09
CA THR A 44 25.08 0.59 17.38
C THR A 44 24.34 -0.23 16.32
N ALA A 45 23.01 -0.36 16.42
CA ALA A 45 22.17 -1.04 15.44
C ALA A 45 21.60 -0.08 14.36
N PHE A 46 21.17 -0.60 13.23
CA PHE A 46 20.46 0.22 12.23
C PHE A 46 18.98 0.37 12.60
N ILE A 47 18.22 -0.72 12.54
CA ILE A 47 16.81 -0.74 12.90
C ILE A 47 16.62 -1.67 14.09
N THR A 48 16.09 -1.13 15.18
CA THR A 48 15.72 -1.93 16.34
C THR A 48 14.26 -1.71 16.68
N MET A 49 13.52 -2.81 16.69
CA MET A 49 12.12 -2.86 17.05
C MET A 49 11.90 -3.86 18.17
N ALA A 50 11.31 -3.43 19.27
CA ALA A 50 11.08 -4.32 20.40
C ALA A 50 9.88 -3.93 21.27
N VAL A 51 9.13 -4.95 21.69
CA VAL A 51 8.32 -4.82 22.91
C VAL A 51 9.28 -4.95 24.10
N VAL A 52 9.32 -3.93 24.95
CA VAL A 52 10.33 -3.82 26.01
C VAL A 52 9.71 -3.78 27.40
N TYR A 53 10.42 -4.36 28.36
CA TYR A 53 10.23 -4.19 29.79
C TYR A 53 11.54 -3.70 30.40
N ASN A 54 11.45 -2.71 31.30
CA ASN A 54 12.60 -2.21 32.03
C ASN A 54 12.09 -1.68 33.39
N SER A 55 12.60 -2.20 34.49
CA SER A 55 12.17 -1.85 35.85
C SER A 55 12.36 -0.37 36.24
N THR A 56 13.12 0.41 35.46
CA THR A 56 13.37 1.84 35.69
C THR A 56 12.49 2.74 34.81
N TYR A 57 12.25 2.36 33.54
CA TYR A 57 11.61 3.23 32.55
C TYR A 57 10.30 2.69 31.98
N ASN A 58 10.07 1.37 32.05
CA ASN A 58 8.89 0.68 31.52
C ASN A 58 8.44 -0.38 32.54
N TYR A 59 7.76 0.07 33.59
CA TYR A 59 7.31 -0.75 34.72
C TYR A 59 6.38 -1.91 34.29
N ASN A 60 5.84 -1.86 33.08
CA ASN A 60 5.16 -2.99 32.46
C ASN A 60 5.72 -3.22 31.04
N PRO A 61 5.78 -4.47 30.55
CA PRO A 61 6.05 -4.70 29.13
C PRO A 61 4.97 -4.05 28.26
N GLY A 62 5.35 -3.62 27.05
CA GLY A 62 4.39 -3.21 26.04
C GLY A 62 3.44 -4.36 25.66
N ARG A 63 2.31 -4.03 25.02
CA ARG A 63 1.31 -5.02 24.62
C ARG A 63 1.65 -5.72 23.32
N ALA A 64 2.10 -4.98 22.31
CA ALA A 64 2.50 -5.52 21.01
C ALA A 64 3.04 -4.40 20.10
N ILE A 65 3.79 -4.81 19.08
CA ILE A 65 4.03 -4.01 17.88
C ILE A 65 3.42 -4.73 16.69
N ASP A 66 2.73 -4.01 15.80
CA ASP A 66 2.03 -4.64 14.68
C ASP A 66 1.94 -3.73 13.46
N SER A 67 2.00 -4.27 12.25
CA SER A 67 1.72 -3.52 11.01
C SER A 67 2.60 -2.27 10.86
N VAL A 68 3.92 -2.49 10.79
CA VAL A 68 4.90 -1.41 10.59
C VAL A 68 5.50 -1.51 9.19
N TYR A 69 5.47 -0.40 8.45
CA TYR A 69 5.89 -0.33 7.06
C TYR A 69 7.10 0.58 6.92
N TYR A 70 8.20 0.04 6.38
CA TYR A 70 9.37 0.78 5.97
C TYR A 70 9.38 0.82 4.44
N THR A 71 9.39 2.01 3.84
CA THR A 71 9.40 2.19 2.38
C THR A 71 10.53 3.12 1.98
N ASN A 72 11.40 2.75 1.04
CA ASN A 72 12.53 3.58 0.62
C ASN A 72 13.40 4.01 1.82
N VAL A 73 13.89 3.04 2.56
CA VAL A 73 14.80 3.30 3.69
C VAL A 73 16.19 2.88 3.27
N SER A 74 17.20 3.73 3.48
CA SER A 74 18.57 3.44 3.06
C SER A 74 19.58 3.71 4.16
N TYR A 75 20.58 2.85 4.26
CA TYR A 75 21.80 3.09 5.02
C TYR A 75 23.02 3.18 4.09
N THR A 76 23.96 4.07 4.40
CA THR A 76 25.26 4.17 3.72
C THR A 76 26.37 4.32 4.75
N GLY A 77 27.30 3.38 4.78
CA GLY A 77 28.44 3.36 5.68
C GLY A 77 29.42 2.24 5.38
N SER A 78 30.35 1.96 6.30
CA SER A 78 31.47 1.05 6.03
C SER A 78 31.16 -0.44 6.17
N ALA A 79 30.01 -0.83 6.75
CA ALA A 79 29.65 -2.23 7.03
C ALA A 79 28.15 -2.49 6.83
N ILE A 80 27.69 -3.74 7.01
CA ILE A 80 26.25 -4.07 7.10
C ILE A 80 25.86 -4.06 8.60
N PRO A 81 25.25 -2.98 9.11
CA PRO A 81 24.93 -2.86 10.52
C PRO A 81 23.86 -3.88 10.95
N ALA A 82 23.97 -4.37 12.18
CA ALA A 82 22.98 -5.28 12.74
C ALA A 82 21.63 -4.59 12.93
N SER A 83 20.55 -5.34 12.74
CA SER A 83 19.18 -4.91 13.04
C SER A 83 18.44 -6.00 13.82
N SER A 84 17.37 -5.63 14.52
CA SER A 84 16.61 -6.60 15.30
C SER A 84 15.12 -6.27 15.38
N ILE A 85 14.28 -7.31 15.27
CA ILE A 85 12.83 -7.23 15.41
C ILE A 85 12.40 -8.28 16.45
N ASN A 86 11.91 -7.82 17.60
CA ASN A 86 11.67 -8.68 18.76
C ASN A 86 10.28 -8.45 19.35
N GLY A 87 9.56 -9.53 19.64
CA GLY A 87 8.50 -9.53 20.65
C GLY A 87 9.08 -9.82 22.04
N TYR A 88 8.27 -9.68 23.08
CA TYR A 88 8.68 -9.93 24.46
C TYR A 88 8.36 -11.36 24.91
N ASP A 89 7.13 -11.81 24.69
CA ASP A 89 6.66 -13.16 25.03
C ASP A 89 5.54 -13.62 24.08
N ALA A 90 5.01 -14.84 24.31
CA ALA A 90 3.97 -15.44 23.49
C ALA A 90 2.67 -14.62 23.41
N THR A 91 2.41 -13.72 24.37
CA THR A 91 1.24 -12.83 24.40
C THR A 91 1.55 -11.40 23.93
N ARG A 92 2.84 -11.04 23.84
CA ARG A 92 3.34 -9.68 23.56
C ARG A 92 4.28 -9.69 22.37
N LYS A 93 3.70 -9.89 21.18
CA LYS A 93 4.42 -10.14 19.94
C LYS A 93 4.75 -8.87 19.17
N THR A 94 5.70 -9.00 18.25
CA THR A 94 5.94 -8.03 17.17
C THR A 94 5.57 -8.68 15.84
N THR A 95 4.49 -8.24 15.20
CA THR A 95 3.95 -8.89 14.00
C THR A 95 3.88 -7.95 12.81
N ASN A 96 3.88 -8.49 11.60
CA ASN A 96 3.56 -7.74 10.37
C ASN A 96 4.49 -6.53 10.16
N VAL A 97 5.79 -6.79 9.98
CA VAL A 97 6.79 -5.76 9.71
C VAL A 97 7.24 -5.88 8.28
N PHE A 98 7.01 -4.84 7.48
CA PHE A 98 7.18 -4.88 6.04
C PHE A 98 8.27 -3.90 5.62
N PHE A 99 9.35 -4.41 5.04
CA PHE A 99 10.37 -3.62 4.39
C PHE A 99 10.13 -3.64 2.88
N ASN A 100 9.94 -2.47 2.29
CA ASN A 100 9.80 -2.27 0.87
C ASN A 100 10.90 -1.30 0.39
N ASN A 101 11.83 -1.79 -0.41
CA ASN A 101 13.01 -1.04 -0.85
C ASN A 101 13.89 -0.56 0.31
N LEU A 102 14.33 -1.51 1.13
CA LEU A 102 15.40 -1.28 2.09
C LEU A 102 16.75 -1.41 1.37
N LEU A 103 17.58 -0.36 1.37
CA LEU A 103 18.93 -0.40 0.82
C LEU A 103 19.98 -0.33 1.94
N ILE A 104 21.02 -1.15 1.86
CA ILE A 104 22.21 -1.06 2.72
C ILE A 104 23.42 -1.00 1.80
N ASN A 105 24.17 0.10 1.84
CA ASN A 105 25.35 0.35 0.99
C ASN A 105 25.07 0.12 -0.51
N GLY A 106 23.93 0.63 -0.98
CA GLY A 106 23.47 0.48 -2.36
C GLY A 106 22.90 -0.89 -2.72
N THR A 107 22.93 -1.86 -1.81
CA THR A 107 22.36 -3.20 -2.03
C THR A 107 20.94 -3.28 -1.51
N THR A 108 20.00 -3.73 -2.34
CA THR A 108 18.61 -3.96 -1.92
C THR A 108 18.50 -5.21 -1.05
N ILE A 109 17.91 -5.05 0.13
CA ILE A 109 17.71 -6.12 1.10
C ILE A 109 16.37 -6.82 0.84
N THR A 110 16.44 -8.11 0.54
CA THR A 110 15.29 -8.97 0.21
C THR A 110 15.06 -10.10 1.22
N SER A 111 15.88 -10.18 2.27
CA SER A 111 15.68 -11.12 3.38
C SER A 111 16.31 -10.60 4.67
N ALA A 112 15.89 -11.17 5.82
CA ALA A 112 16.46 -10.82 7.12
C ALA A 112 17.97 -11.08 7.16
N THR A 113 18.42 -12.24 6.69
CA THR A 113 19.85 -12.60 6.65
C THR A 113 20.67 -11.63 5.80
N ALA A 114 20.18 -11.25 4.61
CA ALA A 114 20.87 -10.31 3.73
C ALA A 114 21.08 -8.93 4.37
N GLY A 115 20.13 -8.49 5.20
CA GLY A 115 20.19 -7.22 5.91
C GLY A 115 20.79 -7.29 7.31
N ASN A 116 21.35 -8.43 7.72
CA ASN A 116 21.83 -8.67 9.08
C ASN A 116 20.76 -8.41 10.17
N PHE A 117 19.53 -8.85 9.92
CA PHE A 117 18.42 -8.78 10.88
C PHE A 117 18.35 -10.04 11.74
N THR A 118 18.29 -9.85 13.05
CA THR A 118 17.87 -10.88 13.99
C THR A 118 16.36 -10.77 14.22
N ILE A 119 15.62 -11.84 13.89
CA ILE A 119 14.18 -11.91 14.15
C ILE A 119 13.97 -12.79 15.38
N GLY A 120 13.46 -12.18 16.47
CA GLY A 120 13.23 -12.87 17.73
C GLY A 120 12.09 -13.88 17.66
N THR A 121 12.09 -14.85 18.59
CA THR A 121 11.12 -15.97 18.64
C THR A 121 9.64 -15.52 18.68
N TYR A 122 9.37 -14.33 19.23
CA TYR A 122 8.03 -13.75 19.33
C TYR A 122 7.76 -12.66 18.29
N ALA A 123 8.58 -12.62 17.24
CA ALA A 123 8.34 -11.82 16.04
C ALA A 123 7.93 -12.72 14.87
N SER A 124 6.94 -12.29 14.08
CA SER A 124 6.49 -13.06 12.92
C SER A 124 5.94 -12.17 11.80
N ASN A 125 5.90 -12.74 10.59
CA ASN A 125 5.53 -12.02 9.36
C ASN A 125 6.39 -10.75 9.15
N VAL A 126 7.71 -10.92 9.23
CA VAL A 126 8.67 -9.89 8.85
C VAL A 126 9.09 -10.16 7.42
N THR A 127 8.76 -9.27 6.49
CA THR A 127 9.04 -9.47 5.07
C THR A 127 9.90 -8.37 4.51
N PHE A 128 10.69 -8.75 3.51
CA PHE A 128 11.59 -7.87 2.79
C PHE A 128 11.24 -7.99 1.31
N SER A 129 10.93 -6.86 0.71
CA SER A 129 10.64 -6.73 -0.70
C SER A 129 11.53 -5.62 -1.23
N ALA A 130 12.06 -5.82 -2.43
CA ALA A 130 12.53 -4.69 -3.20
C ALA A 130 11.32 -3.79 -3.49
N LEU A 131 11.51 -2.47 -3.69
CA LEU A 131 10.74 -1.89 -4.79
C LEU A 131 11.33 -2.63 -5.99
N PRO A 132 10.58 -3.49 -6.70
CA PRO A 132 11.10 -4.00 -7.97
C PRO A 132 11.29 -2.87 -8.99
N LEU A 133 10.95 -1.62 -8.61
CA LEU A 133 10.99 -0.43 -9.43
C LEU A 133 12.22 0.43 -9.08
N THR A 134 13.14 0.50 -10.01
CA THR A 134 14.34 1.35 -9.97
C THR A 134 14.03 2.62 -10.77
N ILE A 135 14.30 3.78 -10.20
CA ILE A 135 14.18 5.05 -10.92
C ILE A 135 15.11 5.03 -12.13
N GLY A 136 14.62 5.52 -13.26
CA GLY A 136 15.35 5.50 -14.53
C GLY A 136 15.22 4.19 -15.30
N ASN A 137 14.72 3.11 -14.69
CA ASN A 137 14.43 1.88 -15.42
C ASN A 137 13.12 1.99 -16.22
N THR A 138 13.05 1.15 -17.25
CA THR A 138 11.90 1.02 -18.14
C THR A 138 10.98 -0.10 -17.69
N TYR A 139 9.69 0.21 -17.61
CA TYR A 139 8.63 -0.69 -17.20
C TYR A 139 7.49 -0.77 -18.21
N VAL A 140 6.80 -1.90 -18.20
CA VAL A 140 5.50 -2.10 -18.85
C VAL A 140 4.44 -2.08 -17.76
N LEU A 141 3.45 -1.20 -17.88
CA LEU A 141 2.35 -1.06 -16.92
C LEU A 141 1.19 -1.96 -17.34
N THR A 142 1.09 -3.15 -16.76
CA THR A 142 0.13 -4.19 -17.14
C THR A 142 -1.06 -4.22 -16.19
N ALA A 143 -2.26 -4.01 -16.71
CA ALA A 143 -3.50 -4.04 -15.92
C ALA A 143 -3.82 -5.48 -15.48
N LYS A 144 -4.18 -5.65 -14.19
CA LYS A 144 -4.45 -6.96 -13.60
C LYS A 144 -5.70 -7.64 -14.17
N ASN A 145 -6.72 -6.87 -14.59
CA ASN A 145 -7.98 -7.42 -15.10
C ASN A 145 -7.85 -8.05 -16.49
N SER A 146 -6.93 -7.57 -17.33
CA SER A 146 -6.84 -7.94 -18.75
C SER A 146 -5.48 -8.53 -19.16
N SER A 147 -4.45 -8.37 -18.32
CA SER A 147 -3.05 -8.65 -18.68
C SER A 147 -2.53 -7.82 -19.87
N LYS A 148 -3.20 -6.72 -20.21
CA LYS A 148 -2.80 -5.78 -21.27
C LYS A 148 -2.06 -4.58 -20.69
N CYS A 149 -1.23 -3.93 -21.49
CA CYS A 149 -0.39 -2.83 -21.02
C CYS A 149 -0.88 -1.46 -21.48
N ALA A 150 -0.67 -0.44 -20.64
CA ALA A 150 -0.99 0.95 -20.97
C ALA A 150 -0.03 1.55 -22.01
N ASN A 151 -0.58 2.21 -23.04
CA ASN A 151 0.18 2.88 -24.09
C ASN A 151 -0.60 4.04 -24.73
N PRO A 152 0.05 5.01 -25.40
CA PRO A 152 -0.64 6.00 -26.22
C PRO A 152 -1.41 5.32 -27.36
N SER A 153 -2.64 5.76 -27.60
CA SER A 153 -3.50 5.20 -28.67
C SER A 153 -2.81 5.23 -30.03
N GLY A 154 -2.82 4.09 -30.71
CA GLY A 154 -2.14 3.89 -32.00
C GLY A 154 -0.61 4.06 -31.97
N GLY A 155 0.01 4.15 -30.78
CA GLY A 155 1.43 4.48 -30.65
C GLY A 155 1.78 5.92 -31.07
N SER A 156 0.78 6.80 -31.17
CA SER A 156 0.96 8.21 -31.58
C SER A 156 1.96 8.93 -30.69
N SER A 157 2.70 9.87 -31.27
CA SER A 157 3.64 10.78 -30.58
C SER A 157 3.06 12.17 -30.32
N SER A 158 1.78 12.38 -30.60
CA SER A 158 1.13 13.68 -30.39
C SER A 158 0.76 13.90 -28.93
N ALA A 159 1.07 15.08 -28.40
CA ALA A 159 0.54 15.53 -27.11
C ALA A 159 -1.00 15.56 -27.14
N GLY A 160 -1.63 15.18 -26.04
CA GLY A 160 -3.10 15.04 -25.95
C GLY A 160 -3.64 13.68 -26.37
N THR A 161 -2.78 12.78 -26.89
CA THR A 161 -3.22 11.42 -27.23
C THR A 161 -3.64 10.67 -25.95
N ASN A 162 -4.82 10.06 -25.97
CA ASN A 162 -5.31 9.20 -24.89
C ASN A 162 -4.38 8.01 -24.65
N ILE A 163 -4.23 7.65 -23.37
CA ILE A 163 -3.65 6.38 -22.96
C ILE A 163 -4.75 5.32 -22.99
N VAL A 164 -4.45 4.18 -23.59
CA VAL A 164 -5.33 3.01 -23.74
C VAL A 164 -4.57 1.77 -23.28
N GLN A 165 -5.27 0.64 -23.10
CA GLN A 165 -4.61 -0.66 -22.97
C GLN A 165 -4.55 -1.40 -24.32
N ASN A 166 -3.46 -2.13 -24.57
CA ASN A 166 -3.35 -3.10 -25.65
C ASN A 166 -2.51 -4.29 -25.25
N THR A 167 -2.64 -5.39 -25.99
CA THR A 167 -1.70 -6.53 -25.92
C THR A 167 -0.26 -6.06 -26.07
N TYR A 168 0.62 -6.46 -25.14
CA TYR A 168 2.04 -6.10 -25.19
C TYR A 168 2.72 -6.78 -26.39
N ALA A 169 3.34 -5.98 -27.25
CA ALA A 169 4.02 -6.44 -28.46
C ALA A 169 5.46 -5.89 -28.54
N SER A 170 6.08 -5.64 -27.37
CA SER A 170 7.46 -5.16 -27.25
C SER A 170 7.76 -3.82 -27.94
N ASN A 171 6.73 -3.02 -28.24
CA ASN A 171 6.92 -1.71 -28.83
C ASN A 171 7.39 -0.70 -27.76
N THR A 172 8.25 0.24 -28.17
CA THR A 172 8.74 1.31 -27.29
C THR A 172 7.62 2.21 -26.77
N TYR A 173 6.54 2.40 -27.53
CA TYR A 173 5.40 3.20 -27.08
C TYR A 173 4.57 2.51 -25.98
N GLN A 174 4.80 1.22 -25.71
CA GLN A 174 4.18 0.47 -24.61
C GLN A 174 5.06 0.45 -23.35
N GLN A 175 6.16 1.19 -23.36
CA GLN A 175 7.18 1.18 -22.33
C GLN A 175 7.32 2.57 -21.69
N TRP A 176 7.50 2.58 -20.38
CA TRP A 176 7.52 3.78 -19.56
C TRP A 176 8.75 3.80 -18.65
N VAL A 177 9.56 4.84 -18.75
CA VAL A 177 10.62 5.12 -17.78
C VAL A 177 10.00 5.69 -16.52
N LEU A 178 10.30 5.09 -15.37
CA LEU A 178 9.90 5.63 -14.07
C LEU A 178 10.82 6.78 -13.68
N VAL A 179 10.27 7.99 -13.56
CA VAL A 179 11.01 9.21 -13.26
C VAL A 179 10.62 9.70 -11.87
N ASP A 180 11.60 10.09 -11.05
CA ASP A 180 11.32 10.70 -9.74
C ASP A 180 10.72 12.11 -9.91
N ALA A 181 9.65 12.42 -9.17
CA ALA A 181 9.05 13.74 -9.07
C ALA A 181 9.26 14.38 -7.69
N GLY A 182 10.00 13.71 -6.80
CA GLY A 182 10.20 14.11 -5.41
C GLY A 182 9.01 13.78 -4.51
N ASN A 183 9.22 13.79 -3.20
CA ASN A 183 8.18 13.58 -2.18
C ASN A 183 7.35 12.30 -2.35
N ASN A 184 7.96 11.19 -2.80
CA ASN A 184 7.28 9.91 -3.10
C ASN A 184 6.29 9.93 -4.27
N PHE A 185 6.39 10.93 -5.13
CA PHE A 185 5.65 10.94 -6.39
C PHE A 185 6.58 10.64 -7.55
N TYR A 186 6.01 10.01 -8.57
CA TYR A 186 6.73 9.57 -9.75
C TYR A 186 6.01 10.07 -11.00
N LYS A 187 6.75 10.23 -12.09
CA LYS A 187 6.19 10.45 -13.43
C LYS A 187 6.49 9.23 -14.30
N PHE A 188 5.66 8.98 -15.30
CA PHE A 188 5.90 7.94 -16.30
C PHE A 188 6.24 8.59 -17.63
N ARG A 189 7.49 8.47 -18.07
CA ARG A 189 7.93 9.00 -19.37
C ARG A 189 7.89 7.91 -20.43
N ASN A 190 7.13 8.10 -21.49
CA ASN A 190 7.05 7.14 -22.58
C ASN A 190 8.42 7.02 -23.29
N VAL A 191 8.87 5.79 -23.53
CA VAL A 191 10.18 5.52 -24.15
C VAL A 191 10.22 5.97 -25.62
N ASN A 192 9.10 5.91 -26.34
CA ASN A 192 9.07 6.20 -27.77
C ASN A 192 9.26 7.69 -28.09
N ASN A 193 8.71 8.57 -27.26
CA ASN A 193 8.58 10.00 -27.60
C ASN A 193 8.98 10.96 -26.48
N GLY A 194 9.27 10.47 -25.27
CA GLY A 194 9.66 11.31 -24.13
C GLY A 194 8.52 12.11 -23.49
N LEU A 195 7.28 11.98 -23.95
CA LEU A 195 6.11 12.56 -23.32
C LEU A 195 5.73 11.81 -22.05
N TYR A 196 5.01 12.48 -21.17
CA TYR A 196 4.67 11.96 -19.84
C TYR A 196 3.20 11.59 -19.74
N MET A 197 2.90 10.55 -18.97
CA MET A 197 1.54 10.26 -18.56
C MET A 197 0.97 11.44 -17.76
N ASP A 198 -0.21 11.89 -18.13
CA ASP A 198 -0.84 13.12 -17.66
C ASP A 198 -2.35 12.88 -17.54
N ILE A 199 -3.00 13.48 -16.54
CA ILE A 199 -4.46 13.53 -16.45
C ILE A 199 -4.97 14.82 -17.10
N ASN A 200 -5.78 14.66 -18.16
CA ASN A 200 -6.17 15.76 -19.03
C ASN A 200 -6.73 16.97 -18.26
N GLY A 201 -6.13 18.13 -18.50
CA GLY A 201 -6.53 19.41 -17.91
C GLY A 201 -6.41 19.48 -16.39
N ALA A 202 -5.64 18.58 -15.76
CA ALA A 202 -5.57 18.43 -14.30
C ALA A 202 -6.96 18.29 -13.64
N SER A 203 -7.93 17.74 -14.37
CA SER A 203 -9.29 17.58 -13.87
C SER A 203 -9.32 16.59 -12.70
N THR A 204 -10.20 16.88 -11.73
CA THR A 204 -10.50 16.01 -10.59
C THR A 204 -11.80 15.22 -10.79
N ILE A 205 -12.40 15.30 -11.97
CA ILE A 205 -13.67 14.65 -12.32
C ILE A 205 -13.42 13.19 -12.71
N SER A 206 -14.18 12.27 -12.13
CA SER A 206 -14.14 10.84 -12.47
C SER A 206 -14.48 10.63 -13.95
N GLY A 207 -13.75 9.73 -14.62
CA GLY A 207 -13.89 9.48 -16.06
C GLY A 207 -13.01 10.37 -16.92
N THR A 208 -12.25 11.32 -16.34
CA THR A 208 -11.27 12.10 -17.10
C THR A 208 -10.21 11.18 -17.68
N ASN A 209 -9.89 11.32 -18.96
CA ASN A 209 -8.88 10.51 -19.62
C ASN A 209 -7.47 10.78 -19.08
N ALA A 210 -6.68 9.71 -18.95
CA ALA A 210 -5.24 9.80 -18.99
C ALA A 210 -4.79 10.03 -20.45
N ILE A 211 -3.87 10.96 -20.65
CA ILE A 211 -3.27 11.33 -21.93
C ILE A 211 -1.74 11.29 -21.80
N GLN A 212 -1.04 11.48 -22.92
CA GLN A 212 0.37 11.88 -22.88
C GLN A 212 0.50 13.39 -23.12
N TRP A 213 1.41 14.03 -22.41
CA TRP A 213 1.67 15.47 -22.55
C TRP A 213 3.15 15.81 -22.38
N SER A 214 3.55 17.00 -22.83
CA SER A 214 4.91 17.52 -22.58
C SER A 214 5.15 17.66 -21.08
N SER A 215 6.36 17.36 -20.62
CA SER A 215 6.69 17.50 -19.20
C SER A 215 6.49 18.93 -18.72
N ASP A 216 5.73 19.09 -17.65
CA ASP A 216 5.62 20.34 -16.91
C ASP A 216 5.72 20.08 -15.39
N ALA A 217 5.49 21.13 -14.60
CA ALA A 217 5.45 21.08 -13.13
C ALA A 217 4.07 20.70 -12.57
N GLY A 218 3.11 20.35 -13.43
CA GLY A 218 1.74 20.00 -13.07
C GLY A 218 1.69 18.79 -12.13
N LEU A 219 0.82 18.87 -11.11
CA LEU A 219 0.59 17.78 -10.17
C LEU A 219 -0.15 16.60 -10.82
N ASN A 220 -0.82 16.83 -11.95
CA ASN A 220 -1.51 15.83 -12.78
C ASN A 220 -0.58 14.92 -13.60
N GLN A 221 0.73 15.18 -13.58
CA GLN A 221 1.77 14.27 -14.12
C GLN A 221 2.53 13.53 -13.01
N GLN A 222 2.10 13.66 -11.75
CA GLN A 222 2.77 13.13 -10.58
C GLN A 222 1.89 12.10 -9.89
N PHE A 223 2.42 10.90 -9.68
CA PHE A 223 1.64 9.76 -9.22
C PHE A 223 2.26 9.10 -7.99
N LEU A 224 1.42 8.76 -7.03
CA LEU A 224 1.79 7.92 -5.89
C LEU A 224 1.56 6.46 -6.26
N LEU A 225 2.57 5.61 -6.02
CA LEU A 225 2.45 4.17 -6.16
C LEU A 225 2.01 3.55 -4.83
N ILE A 226 0.83 2.93 -4.84
CA ILE A 226 0.24 2.29 -3.66
C ILE A 226 0.38 0.78 -3.83
N PRO A 227 1.18 0.08 -3.00
CA PRO A 227 1.34 -1.37 -3.10
C PRO A 227 0.02 -2.11 -2.90
N GLN A 228 -0.21 -3.14 -3.71
CA GLN A 228 -1.37 -4.03 -3.67
C GLN A 228 -0.92 -5.49 -3.52
N VAL A 229 -1.86 -6.36 -3.13
CA VAL A 229 -1.61 -7.80 -2.98
C VAL A 229 -1.12 -8.41 -4.29
N GLY A 230 -0.10 -9.28 -4.20
CA GLY A 230 0.44 -10.02 -5.34
C GLY A 230 1.47 -9.25 -6.18
N GLY A 231 2.06 -8.18 -5.63
CA GLY A 231 3.11 -7.40 -6.32
C GLY A 231 2.58 -6.34 -7.30
N TYR A 232 1.27 -6.08 -7.27
CA TYR A 232 0.63 -5.03 -8.06
C TYR A 232 0.71 -3.68 -7.35
N TYR A 233 0.38 -2.61 -8.07
CA TYR A 233 0.27 -1.25 -7.54
C TYR A 233 -0.99 -0.57 -8.06
N SER A 234 -1.63 0.25 -7.24
CA SER A 234 -2.52 1.29 -7.75
C SER A 234 -1.73 2.56 -7.98
N ILE A 235 -2.04 3.27 -9.07
CA ILE A 235 -1.33 4.47 -9.51
C ILE A 235 -2.26 5.65 -9.27
N MET A 236 -1.99 6.43 -8.22
CA MET A 236 -2.87 7.52 -7.78
C MET A 236 -2.33 8.88 -8.24
N ALA A 237 -3.14 9.68 -8.93
CA ALA A 237 -2.76 11.03 -9.33
C ALA A 237 -2.70 11.97 -8.11
N ARG A 238 -1.61 12.73 -7.98
CA ARG A 238 -1.32 13.57 -6.81
C ARG A 238 -2.37 14.66 -6.58
N HIS A 239 -2.89 15.26 -7.64
CA HIS A 239 -3.81 16.41 -7.54
C HIS A 239 -5.24 16.02 -7.17
N SER A 240 -5.68 14.82 -7.55
CA SER A 240 -7.07 14.39 -7.39
C SER A 240 -7.29 13.32 -6.33
N GLY A 241 -6.24 12.57 -5.96
CA GLY A 241 -6.36 11.40 -5.08
C GLY A 241 -7.13 10.22 -5.73
N GLN A 242 -7.44 10.31 -7.01
CA GLN A 242 -8.05 9.22 -7.78
C GLN A 242 -6.98 8.38 -8.49
N VAL A 243 -7.33 7.18 -8.94
CA VAL A 243 -6.39 6.21 -9.52
C VAL A 243 -6.59 6.02 -11.01
N LEU A 244 -5.55 5.53 -11.69
CA LEU A 244 -5.65 5.04 -13.05
C LEU A 244 -6.52 3.77 -13.09
N ASP A 245 -7.48 3.78 -14.01
CA ASP A 245 -8.53 2.76 -14.15
C ASP A 245 -8.72 2.43 -15.63
N VAL A 246 -8.77 1.13 -15.95
CA VAL A 246 -9.21 0.69 -17.29
C VAL A 246 -10.73 0.86 -17.38
N ASN A 247 -11.18 1.82 -18.21
CA ASN A 247 -12.58 2.21 -18.28
C ASN A 247 -13.51 1.02 -18.48
N GLY A 248 -14.56 0.95 -17.65
CA GLY A 248 -15.56 -0.11 -17.68
C GLY A 248 -15.01 -1.50 -17.32
N ASN A 249 -13.84 -1.59 -16.68
CA ASN A 249 -13.14 -2.86 -16.41
C ASN A 249 -12.93 -3.71 -17.68
N SER A 250 -12.86 -3.05 -18.84
CA SER A 250 -12.81 -3.72 -20.13
C SER A 250 -11.55 -4.56 -20.30
N SER A 251 -11.65 -5.64 -21.07
CA SER A 251 -10.52 -6.45 -21.53
C SER A 251 -10.19 -6.21 -23.01
N SER A 252 -10.91 -5.32 -23.69
CA SER A 252 -10.72 -5.00 -25.11
C SER A 252 -9.46 -4.17 -25.35
N ASP A 253 -8.81 -4.38 -26.50
CA ASP A 253 -7.77 -3.48 -27.00
C ASP A 253 -8.38 -2.09 -27.28
N GLY A 254 -7.61 -1.05 -27.02
CA GLY A 254 -8.07 0.33 -27.18
C GLY A 254 -8.96 0.84 -26.05
N ALA A 255 -9.27 0.04 -25.02
CA ALA A 255 -10.00 0.55 -23.87
C ALA A 255 -9.19 1.66 -23.18
N THR A 256 -9.84 2.80 -22.95
CA THR A 256 -9.18 4.02 -22.46
C THR A 256 -8.84 3.89 -20.98
N ILE A 257 -7.67 4.41 -20.60
CA ILE A 257 -7.29 4.58 -19.20
C ILE A 257 -7.81 5.92 -18.73
N ILE A 258 -8.58 5.90 -17.65
CA ILE A 258 -9.24 7.07 -17.08
C ILE A 258 -8.81 7.25 -15.63
N LEU A 259 -9.11 8.42 -15.09
CA LEU A 259 -9.10 8.70 -13.68
C LEU A 259 -10.41 8.19 -13.06
N TRP A 260 -10.33 7.39 -12.01
CA TRP A 260 -11.52 6.92 -11.30
C TRP A 260 -11.28 6.85 -9.78
N PRO A 261 -12.32 7.02 -8.94
CA PRO A 261 -12.22 6.73 -7.53
C PRO A 261 -11.70 5.31 -7.27
N TYR A 262 -10.75 5.20 -6.35
CA TYR A 262 -10.24 3.90 -5.94
C TYR A 262 -11.35 3.04 -5.34
N SER A 263 -11.55 1.85 -5.91
CA SER A 263 -12.47 0.81 -5.46
C SER A 263 -11.77 -0.52 -5.15
N GLY A 264 -10.47 -0.63 -5.46
CA GLY A 264 -9.70 -1.87 -5.26
C GLY A 264 -9.92 -2.93 -6.34
N ASN A 265 -10.67 -2.60 -7.39
CA ASN A 265 -10.94 -3.52 -8.49
C ASN A 265 -9.66 -3.84 -9.29
N ASN A 266 -9.65 -4.99 -9.98
CA ASN A 266 -8.48 -5.43 -10.74
C ASN A 266 -8.10 -4.47 -11.88
N ASN A 267 -9.05 -3.72 -12.47
CA ASN A 267 -8.76 -2.69 -13.47
C ASN A 267 -8.04 -1.44 -12.92
N GLN A 268 -7.84 -1.37 -11.60
CA GLN A 268 -7.09 -0.30 -10.92
C GLN A 268 -5.77 -0.79 -10.32
N CYS A 269 -5.40 -2.03 -10.65
CA CYS A 269 -4.18 -2.70 -10.17
C CYS A 269 -3.25 -2.95 -11.35
N TRP A 270 -2.01 -2.52 -11.22
CA TRP A 270 -1.02 -2.49 -12.28
C TRP A 270 0.24 -3.26 -11.86
N LEU A 271 0.63 -4.23 -12.67
CA LEU A 271 1.93 -4.88 -12.56
C LEU A 271 2.94 -4.08 -13.36
N PHE A 272 4.13 -3.93 -12.80
CA PHE A 272 5.25 -3.28 -13.47
C PHE A 272 6.24 -4.35 -13.93
N GLY A 273 6.18 -4.72 -15.23
CA GLY A 273 7.08 -5.71 -15.83
C GLY A 273 8.33 -5.08 -16.44
N SER A 274 9.47 -5.78 -16.43
CA SER A 274 10.71 -5.33 -17.09
C SER A 274 10.58 -5.39 -18.62
N ALA A 275 10.99 -4.34 -19.32
CA ALA A 275 11.06 -4.34 -20.78
C ALA A 275 12.27 -5.17 -21.26
N GLY A 276 12.04 -6.40 -21.75
CA GLY A 276 13.11 -7.23 -22.34
C GLY A 276 12.89 -8.73 -22.27
N THR A 277 11.99 -9.21 -21.42
CA THR A 277 11.59 -10.62 -21.41
C THR A 277 10.22 -10.73 -22.07
N GLY A 278 10.16 -11.32 -23.27
CA GLY A 278 8.91 -11.75 -23.92
C GLY A 278 8.15 -12.84 -23.13
N THR A 279 8.55 -13.11 -21.90
CA THR A 279 7.74 -13.80 -20.90
C THR A 279 6.95 -12.77 -20.12
N THR A 280 5.63 -12.90 -20.17
CA THR A 280 4.78 -12.56 -19.03
C THR A 280 5.44 -13.09 -17.77
N MET A 281 6.14 -12.23 -17.02
CA MET A 281 6.43 -12.48 -15.62
C MET A 281 5.11 -12.28 -14.85
N ALA A 282 4.08 -13.05 -15.20
CA ALA A 282 3.41 -13.75 -14.12
C ALA A 282 4.50 -14.68 -13.58
N LEU A 283 5.24 -14.22 -12.58
CA LEU A 283 5.75 -15.17 -11.61
C LEU A 283 4.52 -15.99 -11.26
N LYS A 284 4.48 -17.24 -11.75
CA LYS A 284 3.83 -18.33 -11.04
C LYS A 284 4.60 -18.41 -9.70
N ILE A 285 4.33 -17.45 -8.83
CA ILE A 285 4.03 -17.82 -7.46
C ILE A 285 2.87 -18.77 -7.70
N SER A 286 3.12 -20.07 -7.60
CA SER A 286 2.04 -21.02 -7.40
C SER A 286 1.11 -20.35 -6.40
N GLU A 287 -0.12 -20.03 -6.80
CA GLU A 287 -1.09 -19.53 -5.82
C GLU A 287 -0.99 -20.51 -4.66
N PRO A 288 -0.57 -20.07 -3.45
CA PRO A 288 -0.80 -20.90 -2.30
C PRO A 288 -2.30 -21.07 -2.32
N THR A 289 -2.75 -22.31 -2.54
CA THR A 289 -4.16 -22.69 -2.49
C THR A 289 -4.75 -21.96 -1.30
N LEU A 290 -5.62 -20.98 -1.55
CA LEU A 290 -6.19 -20.13 -0.51
C LEU A 290 -6.81 -21.07 0.52
N ALA A 291 -6.17 -21.19 1.68
CA ALA A 291 -6.85 -21.68 2.86
C ALA A 291 -8.06 -20.77 3.04
N ALA A 292 -9.27 -21.34 2.96
CA ALA A 292 -10.55 -20.65 3.01
C ALA A 292 -10.51 -19.58 4.13
N GLY A 293 -10.53 -18.32 3.71
CA GLY A 293 -9.88 -17.23 4.42
C GLY A 293 -10.77 -16.45 5.36
N GLU A 294 -10.10 -15.82 6.32
CA GLU A 294 -10.61 -14.84 7.29
C GLU A 294 -11.53 -13.75 6.68
N PRO A 295 -12.36 -13.07 7.48
CA PRO A 295 -13.30 -12.10 6.96
C PRO A 295 -12.57 -10.90 6.34
N ALA A 296 -13.02 -10.43 5.18
CA ALA A 296 -12.38 -9.35 4.42
C ALA A 296 -13.37 -8.22 4.15
N VAL A 297 -13.07 -7.02 4.67
CA VAL A 297 -13.96 -5.86 4.57
C VAL A 297 -13.71 -5.12 3.26
N ASN A 298 -14.76 -4.89 2.47
CA ASN A 298 -14.68 -4.06 1.28
C ASN A 298 -14.48 -2.59 1.68
N SER A 299 -13.45 -1.95 1.15
CA SER A 299 -13.12 -0.56 1.47
C SER A 299 -13.98 0.47 0.71
N ALA A 300 -14.86 0.05 -0.19
CA ALA A 300 -15.76 0.95 -0.93
C ALA A 300 -17.21 0.78 -0.46
N LEU A 301 -17.88 1.90 -0.17
CA LEU A 301 -19.29 1.97 0.24
C LEU A 301 -19.98 3.11 -0.54
N SER A 302 -21.00 2.78 -1.32
CA SER A 302 -21.78 3.72 -2.13
C SER A 302 -23.31 3.55 -1.94
N PRO A 303 -23.90 4.06 -0.85
CA PRO A 303 -25.32 3.89 -0.54
C PRO A 303 -26.22 4.83 -1.36
N ASN A 304 -26.35 4.53 -2.66
CA ASN A 304 -27.11 5.31 -3.64
C ASN A 304 -28.43 4.63 -4.07
N GLY A 305 -28.69 3.41 -3.59
CA GLY A 305 -29.90 2.63 -3.85
C GLY A 305 -29.90 1.86 -5.18
N ASP A 306 -28.74 1.66 -5.82
CA ASP A 306 -28.61 0.95 -7.09
C ASP A 306 -28.40 -0.58 -6.95
N GLY A 307 -28.30 -1.08 -5.72
CA GLY A 307 -28.07 -2.48 -5.37
C GLY A 307 -26.58 -2.86 -5.33
N VAL A 308 -25.66 -1.94 -5.59
CA VAL A 308 -24.20 -2.19 -5.67
C VAL A 308 -23.46 -1.39 -4.60
N ASN A 309 -22.76 -2.09 -3.71
CA ASN A 309 -22.03 -1.49 -2.57
C ASN A 309 -22.89 -0.54 -1.71
N ASP A 310 -24.21 -0.73 -1.67
CA ASP A 310 -25.12 0.06 -0.81
C ASP A 310 -24.88 -0.18 0.69
N VAL A 311 -24.26 -1.31 1.00
CA VAL A 311 -23.90 -1.74 2.34
C VAL A 311 -22.42 -2.09 2.38
N LEU A 312 -21.80 -1.93 3.55
CA LEU A 312 -20.43 -2.35 3.79
C LEU A 312 -20.36 -3.87 3.77
N THR A 313 -19.94 -4.47 2.66
CA THR A 313 -19.85 -5.93 2.54
C THR A 313 -18.55 -6.45 3.15
N ILE A 314 -18.64 -7.52 3.95
CA ILE A 314 -17.53 -8.24 4.52
C ILE A 314 -17.56 -9.69 4.02
N THR A 315 -16.64 -10.07 3.14
CA THR A 315 -16.55 -11.43 2.60
C THR A 315 -16.22 -12.42 3.72
N ASN A 316 -16.81 -13.62 3.68
CA ASN A 316 -16.66 -14.70 4.66
C ASN A 316 -17.19 -14.37 6.07
N ILE A 317 -17.90 -13.25 6.28
CA ILE A 317 -18.39 -12.88 7.62
C ILE A 317 -19.42 -13.88 8.16
N GLU A 318 -20.14 -14.57 7.29
CA GLU A 318 -21.12 -15.60 7.63
C GLU A 318 -20.51 -16.80 8.36
N LYS A 319 -19.20 -17.03 8.20
CA LYS A 319 -18.46 -18.07 8.93
C LYS A 319 -18.11 -17.66 10.36
N TYR A 320 -18.34 -16.39 10.70
CA TYR A 320 -17.98 -15.79 11.97
C TYR A 320 -19.21 -15.10 12.58
N PRO A 321 -20.23 -15.87 13.01
CA PRO A 321 -21.46 -15.32 13.56
C PRO A 321 -21.20 -14.46 14.81
N ASP A 322 -20.20 -14.85 15.63
CA ASP A 322 -19.72 -14.08 16.78
C ASP A 322 -18.74 -13.00 16.34
N ASN A 323 -19.25 -11.99 15.63
CA ASN A 323 -18.49 -10.84 15.19
C ASN A 323 -19.05 -9.52 15.75
N LYS A 324 -18.23 -8.49 15.78
CA LYS A 324 -18.61 -7.12 16.13
C LYS A 324 -17.87 -6.14 15.24
N ILE A 325 -18.59 -5.26 14.56
CA ILE A 325 -18.01 -4.17 13.79
C ILE A 325 -18.30 -2.82 14.44
N MET A 326 -17.32 -1.93 14.35
CA MET A 326 -17.42 -0.52 14.69
C MET A 326 -16.90 0.29 13.50
N VAL A 327 -17.61 1.35 13.12
CA VAL A 327 -17.18 2.32 12.11
C VAL A 327 -17.11 3.71 12.74
N MET A 328 -16.07 4.46 12.41
CA MET A 328 -15.79 5.79 12.94
C MET A 328 -15.47 6.76 11.80
N ASN A 329 -15.79 8.05 11.97
CA ASN A 329 -15.34 9.09 11.05
C ASN A 329 -13.85 9.44 11.27
N VAL A 330 -13.30 10.32 10.43
CA VAL A 330 -11.90 10.79 10.53
C VAL A 330 -11.52 11.41 11.88
N ASN A 331 -12.51 11.91 12.63
CA ASN A 331 -12.32 12.51 13.95
C ASN A 331 -12.41 11.45 15.08
N GLY A 332 -12.48 10.17 14.75
CA GLY A 332 -12.60 9.07 15.71
C GLY A 332 -13.97 8.96 16.37
N THR A 333 -14.96 9.74 15.92
CA THR A 333 -16.33 9.63 16.44
C THR A 333 -16.96 8.36 15.88
N LYS A 334 -17.48 7.51 16.77
CA LYS A 334 -18.22 6.31 16.37
C LYS A 334 -19.49 6.71 15.62
N VAL A 335 -19.65 6.18 14.42
CA VAL A 335 -20.82 6.42 13.59
C VAL A 335 -21.67 5.16 13.49
N TYR A 336 -21.08 3.97 13.54
CA TYR A 336 -21.80 2.71 13.50
C TYR A 336 -21.19 1.68 14.45
N GLU A 337 -22.01 0.86 15.09
CA GLU A 337 -21.57 -0.30 15.85
C GLU A 337 -22.62 -1.41 15.81
N ALA A 338 -22.24 -2.62 15.44
CA ALA A 338 -23.14 -3.77 15.45
C ALA A 338 -22.41 -5.03 15.87
N SER A 339 -23.11 -5.90 16.60
CA SER A 339 -22.72 -7.30 16.79
C SER A 339 -23.48 -8.17 15.80
N HIS A 340 -22.89 -9.30 15.40
CA HIS A 340 -23.46 -10.25 14.45
C HIS A 340 -23.71 -9.60 13.07
N TYR A 341 -22.72 -8.88 12.55
CA TYR A 341 -22.78 -8.30 11.21
C TYR A 341 -22.85 -9.41 10.17
N ASP A 342 -23.81 -9.33 9.23
CA ASP A 342 -24.17 -10.45 8.35
C ASP A 342 -24.28 -10.07 6.86
N ASN A 343 -23.98 -8.81 6.51
CA ASN A 343 -24.19 -8.23 5.18
C ASN A 343 -25.66 -8.18 4.69
N VAL A 344 -26.64 -8.61 5.48
CA VAL A 344 -28.04 -8.75 5.06
C VAL A 344 -28.98 -7.99 5.96
N THR A 345 -29.04 -8.35 7.25
CA THR A 345 -29.98 -7.76 8.22
C THR A 345 -29.32 -6.76 9.15
N GLN A 346 -28.02 -6.90 9.40
CA GLN A 346 -27.19 -6.00 10.19
C GLN A 346 -26.11 -5.42 9.29
N VAL A 347 -26.35 -4.19 8.81
CA VAL A 347 -25.54 -3.56 7.77
C VAL A 347 -25.23 -2.10 8.05
N PHE A 348 -24.03 -1.67 7.67
CA PHE A 348 -23.68 -0.26 7.60
C PHE A 348 -23.88 0.25 6.18
N ASN A 349 -24.90 1.07 5.98
CA ASN A 349 -25.30 1.65 4.69
C ASN A 349 -25.00 3.17 4.65
N GLY A 350 -23.96 3.61 5.34
CA GLY A 350 -23.62 5.03 5.48
C GLY A 350 -24.49 5.82 6.45
N HIS A 351 -25.55 5.23 7.03
CA HIS A 351 -26.27 5.86 8.15
C HIS A 351 -25.63 5.48 9.48
N SER A 352 -25.55 6.46 10.37
CA SER A 352 -25.19 6.19 11.75
C SER A 352 -26.32 5.47 12.45
N ASN A 353 -26.07 4.29 13.01
CA ASN A 353 -27.04 3.61 13.86
C ASN A 353 -27.06 4.15 15.31
N ILE A 354 -26.24 5.16 15.59
CA ILE A 354 -26.18 5.88 16.87
C ILE A 354 -27.03 7.15 16.81
N THR A 355 -26.89 7.94 15.74
CA THR A 355 -27.55 9.24 15.59
C THR A 355 -28.68 9.23 14.54
N GLY A 356 -28.81 8.15 13.77
CA GLY A 356 -29.72 8.06 12.62
C GLY A 356 -29.28 8.88 11.40
N ARG A 357 -28.24 9.72 11.53
CA ARG A 357 -27.82 10.64 10.48
C ARG A 357 -27.04 9.94 9.37
N LEU A 358 -27.32 10.35 8.15
CA LEU A 358 -26.48 10.07 6.99
C LEU A 358 -25.09 10.68 7.19
N GLN A 359 -24.04 9.89 6.96
CA GLN A 359 -22.67 10.31 7.19
C GLN A 359 -22.11 11.06 5.98
N PRO A 360 -21.40 12.18 6.12
CA PRO A 360 -20.85 12.90 4.96
C PRO A 360 -19.93 12.01 4.09
N GLN A 361 -19.87 12.27 2.79
CA GLN A 361 -18.89 11.58 1.93
C GLN A 361 -17.47 11.79 2.45
N GLY A 362 -16.64 10.75 2.40
CA GLY A 362 -15.28 10.81 2.90
C GLY A 362 -14.75 9.47 3.38
N THR A 363 -13.60 9.50 4.04
CA THR A 363 -12.95 8.31 4.59
C THR A 363 -13.44 8.05 6.01
N TYR A 364 -13.82 6.81 6.27
CA TYR A 364 -14.19 6.26 7.57
C TYR A 364 -13.24 5.13 7.93
N TYR A 365 -13.15 4.80 9.21
CA TYR A 365 -12.31 3.73 9.71
C TYR A 365 -13.15 2.67 10.37
N TYR A 366 -12.82 1.40 10.19
CA TYR A 366 -13.52 0.31 10.84
C TYR A 366 -12.62 -0.48 11.78
N GLN A 367 -13.26 -1.09 12.77
CA GLN A 367 -12.73 -2.20 13.55
C GLN A 367 -13.74 -3.35 13.49
N LEU A 368 -13.32 -4.48 12.95
CA LEU A 368 -14.04 -5.74 12.98
C LEU A 368 -13.40 -6.65 14.03
N GLN A 369 -14.20 -7.27 14.88
CA GLN A 369 -13.81 -8.34 15.79
C GLN A 369 -14.58 -9.58 15.39
N TYR A 370 -13.97 -10.75 15.46
CA TYR A 370 -14.63 -12.01 15.10
C TYR A 370 -13.94 -13.18 15.79
N THR A 371 -14.70 -14.21 16.14
CA THR A 371 -14.15 -15.43 16.77
C THR A 371 -13.86 -16.49 15.73
N ASP A 372 -12.61 -16.93 15.61
CA ASP A 372 -12.19 -18.01 14.72
C ASP A 372 -11.61 -19.16 15.55
N ASN A 373 -12.23 -20.34 15.48
CA ASN A 373 -11.88 -21.51 16.31
C ASN A 373 -11.75 -21.21 17.81
N GLY A 374 -12.66 -20.39 18.36
CA GLY A 374 -12.68 -19.98 19.77
C GLY A 374 -11.69 -18.87 20.15
N ALA A 375 -10.87 -18.39 19.20
CA ALA A 375 -9.95 -17.28 19.42
C ALA A 375 -10.52 -15.97 18.85
N LEU A 376 -10.59 -14.93 19.70
CA LEU A 376 -11.00 -13.59 19.26
C LEU A 376 -9.90 -12.96 18.39
N LYS A 377 -10.25 -12.63 17.15
CA LYS A 377 -9.42 -11.91 16.18
C LYS A 377 -10.02 -10.54 15.90
N SER A 378 -9.19 -9.61 15.41
CA SER A 378 -9.66 -8.29 15.02
C SER A 378 -8.94 -7.79 13.76
N LYS A 379 -9.69 -7.08 12.89
CA LYS A 379 -9.21 -6.41 11.69
C LYS A 379 -9.59 -4.94 11.74
N THR A 380 -8.73 -4.08 11.20
CA THR A 380 -8.99 -2.65 11.06
C THR A 380 -8.62 -2.20 9.67
N GLY A 381 -9.22 -1.12 9.21
CA GLY A 381 -8.97 -0.57 7.88
C GLY A 381 -9.81 0.67 7.64
N PHE A 382 -9.95 1.05 6.38
CA PHE A 382 -10.76 2.21 5.99
C PHE A 382 -11.90 1.81 5.07
N ILE A 383 -12.89 2.69 5.02
CA ILE A 383 -14.04 2.67 4.13
C ILE A 383 -14.08 4.03 3.47
N VAL A 384 -14.22 4.08 2.16
CA VAL A 384 -14.51 5.29 1.40
C VAL A 384 -16.01 5.30 1.17
N LEU A 385 -16.70 6.23 1.84
CA LEU A 385 -18.13 6.45 1.71
C LEU A 385 -18.40 7.51 0.63
N LYS A 386 -19.21 7.14 -0.36
CA LYS A 386 -19.72 8.03 -1.41
C LYS A 386 -21.24 7.85 -1.56
N TYR A 387 -21.93 8.82 -2.13
CA TYR A 387 -23.36 8.74 -2.49
C TYR A 387 -23.52 9.01 -3.97
#